data_AF-A0A817Y151-F1
#
_entry.id   AF-A0A817Y151-F1
#
_cell.length_a   1.000
_cell.length_b   1.000
_cell.length_c   1.000
_cell.angle_alpha   90.00
_cell.angle_beta   90.00
_cell.angle_gamma   90.00
#
_symmetry.space_group_name_H-M   'P 1'
#
loop_
_entity.id
_entity.type
_entity.pdbx_description
1 polymer ?
#
loop_
_entity_poly.entity_id
_entity_poly.type
_entity_poly.pdbx_seq_one_letter_code
_entity_poly.pdbx_strand_id
1 'polypeptide(L)'
;MALFAYRLIFILFLCILHVHGSCYYDSLKSSPTNNTSGNQITNQYCEYFGKKYAINTNWTSPFPDCLDCLCADYGLECCGFGTQAGPNIPPAGCELVLGICEVRFALVSSKKYI
;
A
#
# COMPACT_ATOMS: atom_id res chain seq x y z
N MET A 1 28.14 -3.55 33.86
CA MET A 1 28.32 -3.51 32.39
C MET A 1 27.25 -4.31 31.62
N ALA A 2 26.11 -4.65 32.22
CA ALA A 2 25.02 -5.38 31.53
C ALA A 2 23.92 -4.46 30.95
N LEU A 3 23.85 -3.20 31.38
CA LEU A 3 22.81 -2.23 30.98
C LEU A 3 22.99 -1.69 29.54
N PHE A 4 24.21 -1.71 28.99
CA PHE A 4 24.49 -1.23 27.63
C PHE A 4 24.10 -2.24 26.55
N ALA A 5 24.23 -3.55 26.83
CA ALA A 5 23.84 -4.60 25.88
C ALA A 5 22.33 -4.64 25.64
N TYR A 6 21.53 -4.36 26.69
CA TYR A 6 20.08 -4.35 26.59
C TYR A 6 19.54 -3.22 25.68
N ARG A 7 20.21 -2.07 25.63
CA ARG A 7 19.81 -0.95 24.75
C ARG A 7 20.05 -1.24 23.27
N LEU A 8 21.11 -1.97 22.92
CA LEU A 8 21.39 -2.38 21.55
C LEU A 8 20.38 -3.42 21.02
N ILE A 9 19.96 -4.35 21.88
CA ILE A 9 18.99 -5.39 21.52
C ILE A 9 17.59 -4.79 21.30
N PHE A 10 17.20 -3.78 22.08
CA PHE A 10 15.91 -3.11 21.91
C PHE A 10 15.82 -2.28 20.62
N ILE A 11 16.93 -1.69 20.17
CA ILE A 11 17.00 -0.93 18.91
C ILE A 11 16.92 -1.88 17.70
N LEU A 12 17.49 -3.08 17.79
CA LEU A 12 17.42 -4.09 16.71
C LEU A 12 16.01 -4.66 16.52
N PHE A 13 15.22 -4.77 17.59
CA PHE A 13 13.86 -5.33 17.55
C PHE A 13 12.84 -4.35 16.91
N LEU A 14 13.11 -3.04 16.96
CA LEU A 14 12.24 -2.00 16.39
C LEU A 14 12.31 -1.89 14.86
N CYS A 15 13.30 -2.50 14.20
CA CYS A 15 13.44 -2.45 12.73
C CYS A 15 12.71 -3.57 11.98
N ILE A 16 12.00 -4.47 12.66
CA ILE A 16 11.20 -5.55 12.02
C ILE A 16 9.71 -5.16 11.91
N LEU A 17 9.36 -3.91 12.21
CA LEU A 17 8.07 -3.37 11.82
C LEU A 17 8.08 -3.28 10.29
N HIS A 18 7.39 -4.23 9.66
CA HIS A 18 7.01 -4.17 8.26
C HIS A 18 6.57 -2.73 7.98
N VAL A 19 7.38 -2.03 7.19
CA VAL A 19 6.99 -0.75 6.61
C VAL A 19 5.86 -1.12 5.66
N HIS A 20 4.62 -1.12 6.16
CA HIS A 20 3.48 -1.06 5.27
C HIS A 20 3.73 0.19 4.43
N GLY A 21 3.90 0.00 3.13
CA GLY A 21 4.16 1.10 2.22
C GLY A 21 3.03 2.13 2.29
N SER A 22 3.20 3.23 1.57
CA SER A 22 2.20 4.28 1.58
C SER A 22 0.81 3.72 1.18
N CYS A 23 -0.26 4.25 1.78
CA CYS A 23 -1.62 3.83 1.48
C CYS A 23 -2.43 4.98 0.87
N TYR A 24 -3.22 4.66 -0.15
CA TYR A 24 -4.22 5.52 -0.76
C TYR A 24 -5.62 4.99 -0.43
N TYR A 25 -6.57 5.92 -0.22
CA TYR A 25 -7.95 5.61 0.11
C TYR A 25 -8.90 6.34 -0.85
N ASP A 26 -9.95 5.65 -1.32
CA ASP A 26 -11.05 6.25 -2.08
C ASP A 26 -12.41 5.86 -1.47
N SER A 27 -13.42 6.71 -1.67
CA SER A 27 -14.78 6.49 -1.18
C SER A 27 -15.54 5.49 -2.06
N LEU A 28 -16.48 4.76 -1.44
CA LEU A 28 -17.43 3.92 -2.16
C LEU A 28 -18.19 4.71 -3.21
N LYS A 29 -18.41 4.08 -4.37
CA LYS A 29 -19.30 4.56 -5.40
C LYS A 29 -20.61 3.78 -5.35
N SER A 30 -21.68 4.39 -5.82
CA SER A 30 -23.02 3.80 -5.87
C SER A 30 -23.62 3.94 -7.25
N SER A 31 -24.21 2.86 -7.78
CA SER A 31 -24.93 2.89 -9.05
C SER A 31 -26.36 2.35 -8.87
N PRO A 32 -27.37 3.07 -9.37
CA PRO A 32 -28.73 2.59 -9.35
C PRO A 32 -28.89 1.41 -10.30
N THR A 33 -29.41 0.30 -9.79
CA THR A 33 -29.72 -0.90 -10.56
C THR A 33 -31.22 -1.16 -10.42
N ASN A 34 -31.94 -1.20 -11.55
CA ASN A 34 -33.34 -1.61 -11.54
C ASN A 34 -33.41 -3.11 -11.34
N ASN A 35 -34.07 -3.56 -10.28
CA ASN A 35 -34.37 -4.97 -10.11
C ASN A 35 -35.50 -5.40 -11.06
N THR A 36 -35.67 -6.71 -11.22
CA THR A 36 -36.70 -7.32 -12.08
C THR A 36 -38.14 -7.00 -11.64
N SER A 37 -38.33 -6.46 -10.43
CA SER A 37 -39.60 -6.02 -9.86
C SER A 37 -39.84 -4.50 -9.97
N GLY A 38 -38.98 -3.75 -10.67
CA GLY A 38 -39.12 -2.31 -10.84
C GLY A 38 -38.67 -1.46 -9.64
N ASN A 39 -38.12 -2.08 -8.60
CA ASN A 39 -37.53 -1.36 -7.48
C ASN A 39 -36.09 -0.94 -7.82
N GLN A 40 -35.77 0.33 -7.54
CA GLN A 40 -34.42 0.86 -7.66
C GLN A 40 -33.59 0.38 -6.46
N ILE A 41 -32.61 -0.49 -6.72
CA ILE A 41 -31.63 -0.95 -5.74
C ILE A 41 -30.33 -0.18 -5.95
N THR A 42 -29.74 0.33 -4.88
CA THR A 42 -28.44 0.99 -4.94
C THR A 42 -27.35 -0.03 -4.68
N ASN A 43 -26.55 -0.36 -5.70
CA ASN A 43 -25.39 -1.24 -5.55
C ASN A 43 -24.15 -0.40 -5.23
N GLN A 44 -23.47 -0.72 -4.14
CA GLN A 44 -22.21 -0.11 -3.73
C GLN A 44 -21.03 -0.91 -4.27
N TYR A 45 -19.97 -0.21 -4.71
CA TYR A 45 -18.76 -0.80 -5.26
C TYR A 45 -17.58 0.16 -5.10
N CYS A 46 -16.37 -0.37 -5.19
CA CYS A 46 -15.16 0.45 -5.33
C CYS A 46 -14.78 0.57 -6.80
N GLU A 47 -14.25 1.73 -7.20
CA GLU A 47 -13.74 1.94 -8.55
C GLU A 47 -12.23 2.13 -8.51
N TYR A 48 -11.49 1.32 -9.26
CA TYR A 48 -10.03 1.41 -9.36
C TYR A 48 -9.62 1.27 -10.83
N PHE A 49 -8.96 2.31 -11.37
CA PHE A 49 -8.62 2.45 -12.79
C PHE A 49 -9.81 2.16 -13.73
N GLY A 50 -11.00 2.67 -13.38
CA GLY A 50 -12.23 2.50 -14.16
C GLY A 50 -12.86 1.10 -14.09
N LYS A 51 -12.28 0.17 -13.31
CA LYS A 51 -12.87 -1.15 -13.04
C LYS A 51 -13.65 -1.11 -11.73
N LYS A 52 -14.80 -1.78 -11.73
CA LYS A 52 -15.68 -1.91 -10.57
C LYS A 52 -15.34 -3.18 -9.79
N TYR A 53 -15.13 -3.03 -8.50
CA TYR A 53 -14.83 -4.12 -7.57
C TYR A 53 -15.97 -4.22 -6.56
N ALA A 54 -16.41 -5.46 -6.31
CA ALA A 54 -17.44 -5.72 -5.33
C ALA A 54 -16.89 -5.51 -3.91
N ILE A 55 -17.78 -5.19 -2.96
CA ILE A 55 -17.42 -5.12 -1.55
C ILE A 55 -16.89 -6.49 -1.09
N ASN A 56 -15.90 -6.48 -0.20
CA ASN A 56 -15.15 -7.62 0.31
C ASN A 56 -14.26 -8.32 -0.73
N THR A 57 -13.83 -7.59 -1.77
CA THR A 57 -12.82 -8.10 -2.71
C THR A 57 -11.45 -7.53 -2.38
N ASN A 58 -10.42 -8.38 -2.46
CA ASN A 58 -9.03 -7.97 -2.39
C ASN A 58 -8.31 -8.36 -3.69
N TRP A 59 -7.30 -7.59 -4.07
CA TRP A 59 -6.46 -7.90 -5.22
C TRP A 59 -5.12 -7.17 -5.11
N THR A 60 -4.11 -7.72 -5.78
CA THR A 60 -2.83 -7.04 -5.96
C THR A 60 -2.80 -6.42 -7.35
N SER A 61 -2.60 -5.10 -7.43
CA SER A 61 -2.41 -4.38 -8.68
C SER A 61 -1.08 -4.81 -9.30
N PRO A 62 -1.05 -5.21 -10.59
CA PRO A 62 0.18 -5.59 -11.26
C PRO A 62 1.15 -4.41 -11.39
N PHE A 63 2.40 -4.71 -11.75
CA PHE A 63 3.40 -3.70 -12.11
C PHE A 63 2.82 -2.71 -13.15
N PRO A 64 3.00 -1.39 -13.00
CA PRO A 64 3.95 -0.71 -12.10
C PRO A 64 3.42 -0.32 -10.71
N ASP A 65 2.13 -0.57 -10.42
CA ASP A 65 1.49 0.02 -9.24
C ASP A 65 1.75 -0.80 -7.97
N CYS A 66 1.88 -2.13 -8.06
CA CYS A 66 2.34 -2.97 -6.94
C CYS A 66 1.65 -2.64 -5.61
N LEU A 67 0.33 -2.47 -5.66
CA LEU A 67 -0.53 -2.13 -4.53
C LEU A 67 -1.36 -3.35 -4.16
N ASP A 68 -1.43 -3.64 -2.87
CA ASP A 68 -2.44 -4.53 -2.32
C ASP A 68 -3.68 -3.70 -1.99
N CYS A 69 -4.76 -3.99 -2.71
CA CYS A 69 -6.02 -3.27 -2.63
C CYS A 69 -7.11 -4.12 -1.97
N LEU A 70 -7.93 -3.46 -1.16
CA LEU A 70 -9.12 -3.97 -0.51
C LEU A 70 -10.29 -3.04 -0.81
N CYS A 71 -11.36 -3.59 -1.39
CA CYS A 71 -12.64 -2.92 -1.42
C CYS A 71 -13.48 -3.38 -0.23
N ALA A 72 -13.59 -2.54 0.79
CA ALA A 72 -14.38 -2.80 1.99
C ALA A 72 -15.70 -2.03 1.97
N ASP A 73 -16.50 -2.21 3.02
CA ASP A 73 -17.75 -1.48 3.27
C ASP A 73 -17.54 0.01 3.60
N TYR A 74 -16.30 0.41 3.92
CA TYR A 74 -15.93 1.80 4.15
C TYR A 74 -15.34 2.50 2.91
N GLY A 75 -14.91 1.76 1.89
CA GLY A 75 -14.18 2.34 0.76
C GLY A 75 -13.15 1.42 0.13
N LEU A 76 -12.38 1.99 -0.79
CA LEU A 76 -11.18 1.40 -1.34
C LEU A 76 -9.98 1.77 -0.47
N GLU A 77 -9.18 0.79 -0.11
CA GLU A 77 -7.88 0.95 0.52
C GLU A 77 -6.84 0.24 -0.34
N CYS A 78 -5.80 0.95 -0.78
CA CYS A 78 -4.70 0.36 -1.53
C CYS A 78 -3.37 0.75 -0.87
N CYS A 79 -2.63 -0.23 -0.38
CA CYS A 79 -1.35 -0.03 0.29
C CYS A 79 -0.24 -0.70 -0.50
N GLY A 80 0.94 -0.09 -0.56
CA GLY A 80 2.07 -0.71 -1.23
C GLY A 80 3.17 0.26 -1.58
N PHE A 81 3.88 -0.04 -2.66
CA PHE A 81 5.15 0.62 -2.97
C PHE A 81 5.20 1.27 -4.35
N GLY A 82 4.14 1.16 -5.17
CA GLY A 82 4.10 1.86 -6.46
C GLY A 82 3.91 3.36 -6.31
N THR A 83 4.05 4.06 -7.44
CA THR A 83 3.89 5.51 -7.54
C THR A 83 2.54 6.02 -7.04
N GLN A 84 1.54 5.15 -7.02
CA GLN A 84 0.17 5.44 -6.60
C GLN A 84 -0.07 5.19 -5.09
N ALA A 85 0.87 4.54 -4.39
CA ALA A 85 0.72 4.24 -2.97
C ALA A 85 0.84 5.50 -2.11
N GLY A 86 1.53 6.53 -2.61
CA GLY A 86 1.92 7.75 -1.89
C GLY A 86 3.44 7.95 -1.88
N PRO A 87 3.95 9.05 -1.30
CA PRO A 87 5.38 9.37 -1.35
C PRO A 87 6.21 8.43 -0.47
N ASN A 88 7.09 7.66 -1.09
CA ASN A 88 8.12 6.90 -0.38
C ASN A 88 9.31 7.82 -0.06
N ILE A 89 9.38 8.32 1.17
CA ILE A 89 10.44 9.22 1.62
C ILE A 89 11.61 8.40 2.18
N PRO A 90 12.77 8.34 1.50
CA PRO A 90 13.93 7.64 2.05
C PRO A 90 14.48 8.40 3.26
N PRO A 91 15.02 7.70 4.29
CA PRO A 91 15.73 8.34 5.38
C PRO A 91 17.00 9.04 4.89
N ALA A 92 17.45 10.05 5.63
CA ALA A 92 18.63 10.84 5.27
C ALA A 92 19.88 9.95 5.07
N GLY A 93 20.57 10.12 3.94
CA GLY A 93 21.73 9.30 3.56
C GLY A 93 21.40 8.02 2.80
N CYS A 94 20.11 7.75 2.57
CA CYS A 94 19.65 6.67 1.69
C CYS A 94 19.01 7.22 0.42
N GLU A 95 19.11 6.44 -0.66
CA GLU A 95 18.36 6.62 -1.89
C GLU A 95 17.32 5.51 -2.05
N LEU A 96 16.22 5.85 -2.73
CA LEU A 96 15.17 4.91 -3.07
C LEU A 96 15.59 4.10 -4.30
N VAL A 97 15.64 2.77 -4.17
CA VAL A 97 15.85 1.83 -5.27
C VAL A 97 14.54 1.08 -5.51
N LEU A 98 13.93 1.31 -6.67
CA LEU A 98 12.68 0.66 -7.08
C LEU A 98 13.00 -0.63 -7.83
N GLY A 99 12.63 -1.76 -7.25
CA GLY A 99 12.56 -3.06 -7.91
C GLY A 99 11.16 -3.31 -8.49
N ILE A 100 10.96 -4.49 -9.07
CA ILE A 100 9.62 -4.95 -9.48
C ILE A 100 8.83 -5.23 -8.21
N CYS A 101 7.90 -4.33 -7.85
CA CYS A 101 7.07 -4.45 -6.64
C CYS A 101 7.86 -4.58 -5.32
N GLU A 102 9.09 -4.08 -5.29
CA GLU A 102 9.92 -4.02 -4.09
C GLU A 102 10.54 -2.62 -3.95
N VAL A 103 10.53 -2.08 -2.73
CA VAL A 103 11.30 -0.87 -2.40
C VAL A 103 12.49 -1.26 -1.55
N ARG A 104 13.67 -0.82 -1.98
CA ARG A 104 14.92 -0.97 -1.22
C ARG A 104 15.50 0.41 -0.95
N PHE A 105 16.06 0.61 0.22
CA PHE A 105 16.82 1.81 0.55
C PHE A 105 18.32 1.46 0.50
N ALA A 106 19.06 2.14 -0.38
CA ALA A 106 20.50 1.96 -0.48
C ALA A 106 21.23 3.16 0.12
N LEU A 107 22.31 2.92 0.86
CA LEU A 107 23.14 4.01 1.38
C LEU A 107 23.85 4.71 0.22
N VAL A 108 23.71 6.03 0.12
CA VAL A 108 24.35 6.85 -0.95
C VAL A 108 25.88 6.68 -0.94
N SER A 109 26.47 6.38 0.21
CA SER A 109 27.91 6.10 0.38
C SER A 109 28.38 4.79 -0.26
N SER A 110 27.49 3.86 -0.63
CA SER A 110 27.86 2.53 -1.13
C SER A 110 27.97 2.43 -2.66
N LYS A 111 27.66 3.50 -3.40
CA LYS A 111 27.75 3.58 -4.87
C LYS A 111 29.18 3.67 -5.43
N LYS A 112 30.21 3.26 -4.68
CA LYS A 112 31.61 3.29 -5.18
C LYS A 112 32.08 1.99 -5.85
N TYR A 113 31.25 0.95 -5.96
CA TYR A 113 31.61 -0.28 -6.66
C TYR A 113 30.39 -0.97 -7.31
N ILE A 114 29.96 -0.48 -8.47
CA ILE A 114 29.41 -1.31 -9.55
C ILE A 114 30.07 -0.85 -10.84
#